data_AF-A0A021X0Z0-F1
#
_entry.id   AF-A0A021X0Z0-F1
#
_cell.length_a   1.000
_cell.length_b   1.000
_cell.length_c   1.000
_cell.angle_alpha   90.00
_cell.angle_beta   90.00
_cell.angle_gamma   90.00
#
_symmetry.space_group_name_H-M   'P 1'
#
loop_
_entity.id
_entity.type
_entity.pdbx_description
1 polymer ?
#
loop_
_entity_poly.entity_id
_entity_poly.type
_entity_poly.pdbx_seq_one_letter_code
_entity_poly.pdbx_strand_id
1 'polypeptide(L)'
;MSDFSLADLERIVDARAKADPSESWTAKLVAAGQQKAAKKLGEEAIETVIAAIEGEKAALTSETADLLYHLIVVLKIGGVALQDVMEELERRTNQSGLVEKASRKS
;
A
#
# COMPACT_ATOMS: atom_id res chain seq x y z
N MET A 1 -17.24 -0.01 12.16
CA MET A 1 -16.15 0.06 11.17
C MET A 1 -15.31 -1.18 11.38
N SER A 2 -14.57 -1.65 10.36
CA SER A 2 -13.63 -2.75 10.57
C SER A 2 -12.52 -2.30 11.51
N ASP A 3 -12.11 -3.17 12.45
CA ASP A 3 -10.93 -2.94 13.29
C ASP A 3 -9.62 -3.28 12.56
N PHE A 4 -9.72 -3.80 11.33
CA PHE A 4 -8.57 -4.17 10.50
C PHE A 4 -7.80 -2.92 10.03
N SER A 5 -6.49 -2.92 10.27
CA SER A 5 -5.58 -1.82 9.93
C SER A 5 -4.51 -2.22 8.91
N LEU A 6 -3.81 -1.22 8.35
CA LEU A 6 -2.62 -1.47 7.52
C LEU A 6 -1.48 -2.15 8.31
N ALA A 7 -1.39 -1.92 9.62
CA ALA A 7 -0.42 -2.61 10.47
C ALA A 7 -0.76 -4.11 10.61
N ASP A 8 -2.05 -4.46 10.60
CA ASP A 8 -2.46 -5.87 10.56
C ASP A 8 -2.12 -6.51 9.23
N LEU A 9 -2.32 -5.78 8.14
CA LEU A 9 -1.93 -6.21 6.80
C LEU A 9 -0.42 -6.44 6.69
N GLU A 10 0.41 -5.50 7.17
CA GLU A 10 1.87 -5.65 7.23
C GLU A 10 2.28 -6.90 8.00
N ARG A 11 1.69 -7.13 9.19
CA ARG A 11 1.97 -8.31 10.00
C ARG A 11 1.59 -9.62 9.29
N ILE A 12 0.48 -9.62 8.56
CA ILE A 12 0.03 -10.77 7.77
C ILE A 12 0.98 -11.02 6.60
N VAL A 13 1.38 -9.97 5.87
CA VAL A 13 2.37 -10.08 4.78
C VAL A 13 3.70 -10.62 5.31
N ASP A 14 4.16 -10.13 6.45
CA ASP A 14 5.38 -10.57 7.11
C ASP A 14 5.35 -12.04 7.53
N ALA A 15 4.21 -12.50 8.05
CA ALA A 15 4.02 -13.91 8.38
C ALA A 15 3.99 -14.78 7.12
N ARG A 16 3.22 -14.37 6.11
CA ARG A 16 3.02 -15.14 4.87
C ARG A 16 4.24 -15.14 3.95
N ALA A 17 5.12 -14.13 4.05
CA ALA A 17 6.36 -14.07 3.29
C ALA A 17 7.39 -15.13 3.74
N LYS A 18 7.25 -15.67 4.96
CA LYS A 18 8.11 -16.73 5.51
C LYS A 18 7.65 -18.15 5.20
N ALA A 19 6.45 -18.29 4.63
CA ALA A 19 5.91 -19.59 4.25
C ALA A 19 6.58 -20.14 2.97
N ASP A 20 6.29 -21.39 2.64
CA ASP A 20 6.76 -21.98 1.38
C ASP A 20 6.14 -21.23 0.17
N PRO A 21 6.94 -20.79 -0.82
CA PRO A 21 6.44 -20.15 -2.04
C PRO A 21 5.45 -20.97 -2.87
N SER A 22 5.41 -22.29 -2.68
CA SER A 22 4.41 -23.18 -3.30
C SER A 22 3.05 -23.14 -2.61
N GLU A 23 2.99 -22.68 -1.36
CA GLU A 23 1.77 -22.67 -0.53
C GLU A 23 1.24 -21.26 -0.24
N SER A 24 2.06 -20.22 -0.44
CA SER A 24 1.71 -18.82 -0.15
C SER A 24 1.97 -17.91 -1.34
N TRP A 25 0.93 -17.20 -1.78
CA TRP A 25 1.05 -16.17 -2.82
C TRP A 25 2.04 -15.06 -2.42
N THR A 26 2.00 -14.64 -1.16
CA THR A 26 2.94 -13.63 -0.64
C THR A 26 4.38 -14.13 -0.73
N ALA A 27 4.65 -15.37 -0.29
CA ALA A 27 5.98 -15.96 -0.37
C ALA A 27 6.45 -16.10 -1.83
N LYS A 28 5.54 -16.46 -2.75
CA LYS A 28 5.83 -16.50 -4.19
C LYS A 28 6.24 -15.14 -4.76
N LEU A 29 5.55 -14.06 -4.39
CA LEU A 29 5.91 -12.72 -4.82
C LEU A 29 7.26 -12.27 -4.25
N VAL A 30 7.49 -12.53 -2.95
CA VAL A 30 8.77 -12.22 -2.30
C VAL A 30 9.92 -12.98 -2.95
N ALA A 31 9.75 -14.29 -3.19
CA ALA A 31 10.74 -15.12 -3.87
C ALA A 31 10.98 -14.69 -5.34
N ALA A 32 9.95 -14.18 -6.02
CA ALA A 32 10.07 -13.64 -7.37
C ALA A 32 10.72 -12.24 -7.41
N GLY A 33 10.87 -11.58 -6.27
CA GLY A 33 11.59 -10.33 -6.10
C GLY A 33 10.86 -9.07 -6.58
N GLN A 34 11.54 -7.95 -6.40
CA GLN A 34 10.97 -6.59 -6.53
C GLN A 34 10.32 -6.33 -7.88
N GLN A 35 10.94 -6.80 -8.98
CA GLN A 35 10.42 -6.56 -10.32
C GLN A 35 9.05 -7.20 -10.54
N LYS A 36 8.82 -8.42 -10.04
CA LYS A 36 7.53 -9.10 -10.21
C LYS A 36 6.46 -8.47 -9.32
N ALA A 37 6.81 -8.15 -8.08
CA ALA A 37 5.91 -7.48 -7.14
C ALA A 37 5.50 -6.08 -7.63
N ALA A 38 6.44 -5.27 -8.11
CA ALA A 38 6.17 -3.93 -8.63
C ALA A 38 5.32 -3.94 -9.91
N LYS A 39 5.49 -4.95 -10.78
CA LYS A 39 4.60 -5.13 -11.94
C LYS A 39 3.16 -5.37 -11.52
N LYS A 40 2.93 -6.27 -10.55
CA LYS A 40 1.60 -6.50 -9.98
C LYS A 40 1.02 -5.23 -9.36
N LEU A 41 1.79 -4.51 -8.53
CA LEU A 41 1.37 -3.21 -7.99
C LEU A 41 0.93 -2.23 -9.10
N GLY A 42 1.67 -2.19 -10.22
CA GLY A 42 1.33 -1.36 -11.37
C GLY A 42 0.04 -1.78 -12.06
N GLU A 43 -0.24 -3.09 -12.18
CA GLU A 43 -1.51 -3.62 -12.70
C GLU A 43 -2.68 -3.13 -11.84
N GLU A 44 -2.63 -3.37 -10.52
CA GLU A 44 -3.72 -2.98 -9.59
C GLU A 44 -3.94 -1.46 -9.57
N ALA A 45 -2.87 -0.66 -9.77
CA ALA A 45 -2.98 0.79 -9.86
C ALA A 45 -3.78 1.24 -11.09
N ILE A 46 -3.57 0.58 -12.23
CA ILE A 46 -4.33 0.86 -13.45
C ILE A 46 -5.78 0.40 -13.30
N GLU A 47 -6.01 -0.78 -12.72
CA GLU A 47 -7.36 -1.30 -12.46
C GLU A 47 -8.14 -0.40 -11.50
N THR A 48 -7.49 0.08 -10.43
CA THR A 48 -8.06 1.08 -9.49
C THR A 48 -8.46 2.37 -10.22
N VAL A 49 -7.61 2.87 -11.13
CA VAL A 49 -7.92 4.08 -11.92
C VAL A 49 -9.11 3.85 -12.85
N ILE A 50 -9.16 2.70 -13.53
CA ILE A 50 -10.29 2.33 -14.41
C ILE A 50 -11.59 2.27 -13.60
N ALA A 51 -11.60 1.55 -12.48
CA ALA A 51 -12.78 1.41 -11.62
C ALA A 51 -13.26 2.77 -11.09
N ALA A 52 -12.34 3.69 -10.79
CA ALA A 52 -12.68 5.06 -10.40
C ALA A 52 -13.33 5.87 -11.54
N ILE A 53 -12.82 5.74 -12.76
CA ILE A 53 -13.36 6.41 -13.96
C ILE A 53 -14.75 5.88 -14.30
N GLU A 54 -14.96 4.57 -14.19
CA GLU A 54 -16.24 3.91 -14.47
C GLU A 54 -17.29 4.17 -13.38
N GLY A 55 -16.89 4.65 -12.20
CA GLY A 55 -17.79 4.94 -11.08
C GLY A 55 -18.28 3.68 -10.34
N GLU A 56 -17.65 2.53 -10.60
CA GLU A 56 -18.00 1.23 -10.04
C GLU A 56 -17.44 1.08 -8.62
N LYS A 57 -18.20 1.51 -7.61
CA LYS A 57 -17.74 1.55 -6.21
C LYS A 57 -17.27 0.21 -5.67
N ALA A 58 -17.91 -0.89 -6.07
CA ALA A 58 -17.54 -2.23 -5.64
C ALA A 58 -16.17 -2.63 -6.22
N ALA A 59 -15.97 -2.40 -7.52
CA ALA A 59 -14.68 -2.61 -8.17
C ALA A 59 -13.61 -1.71 -7.53
N LEU A 60 -13.87 -0.41 -7.39
CA LEU A 60 -12.93 0.53 -6.79
C LEU A 60 -12.49 0.10 -5.38
N THR A 61 -13.42 -0.42 -4.57
CA THR A 61 -13.11 -0.96 -3.24
C THR A 61 -12.20 -2.19 -3.32
N SER A 62 -12.49 -3.12 -4.25
CA SER A 62 -11.71 -4.34 -4.46
C SER A 62 -10.29 -4.02 -4.95
N GLU A 63 -10.17 -3.25 -6.03
CA GLU A 63 -8.89 -2.89 -6.64
C GLU A 63 -8.01 -2.07 -5.69
N THR A 64 -8.62 -1.17 -4.89
CA THR A 64 -7.87 -0.42 -3.87
C THR A 64 -7.34 -1.35 -2.77
N ALA A 65 -8.07 -2.40 -2.41
CA ALA A 65 -7.60 -3.38 -1.43
C ALA A 65 -6.40 -4.18 -1.98
N ASP A 66 -6.45 -4.59 -3.24
CA ASP A 66 -5.34 -5.29 -3.91
C ASP A 66 -4.12 -4.38 -4.11
N LEU A 67 -4.34 -3.11 -4.49
CA LEU A 67 -3.31 -2.08 -4.55
C LEU A 67 -2.58 -1.93 -3.22
N LEU A 68 -3.32 -1.80 -2.10
CA LEU A 68 -2.73 -1.67 -0.77
C LEU A 68 -1.97 -2.94 -0.38
N TYR A 69 -2.53 -4.13 -0.62
CA TYR A 69 -1.83 -5.40 -0.37
C TYR A 69 -0.51 -5.47 -1.15
N HIS A 70 -0.54 -5.20 -2.46
CA HIS A 70 0.64 -5.24 -3.30
C HIS A 70 1.66 -4.16 -2.95
N LEU A 71 1.22 -3.00 -2.46
CA LEU A 71 2.12 -1.95 -1.95
C LEU A 71 2.89 -2.46 -0.73
N ILE A 72 2.21 -3.06 0.25
CA ILE A 72 2.87 -3.62 1.44
C ILE A 72 3.89 -4.71 1.06
N VAL A 73 3.59 -5.57 0.07
CA VAL A 73 4.55 -6.56 -0.44
C VAL A 73 5.78 -5.90 -1.07
N VAL A 74 5.60 -4.83 -1.85
CA VAL A 74 6.69 -4.07 -2.46
C VAL A 74 7.57 -3.37 -1.41
N LEU A 75 6.96 -2.81 -0.36
CA LEU A 75 7.68 -2.22 0.77
C LEU A 75 8.49 -3.30 1.52
N LYS A 76 7.89 -4.46 1.77
CA LYS A 76 8.56 -5.61 2.42
C LYS A 76 9.82 -6.04 1.67
N ILE A 77 9.74 -6.23 0.36
CA ILE A 77 10.89 -6.62 -0.46
C ILE A 77 11.93 -5.49 -0.53
N GLY A 78 11.48 -4.24 -0.56
CA GLY A 78 12.33 -3.05 -0.56
C GLY A 78 12.98 -2.74 0.79
N GLY A 79 12.63 -3.44 1.87
CA GLY A 79 13.13 -3.17 3.21
C GLY A 79 12.65 -1.85 3.81
N VAL A 80 11.50 -1.34 3.37
CA VAL A 80 10.88 -0.12 3.89
C VAL A 80 9.77 -0.50 4.86
N ALA A 81 9.79 0.04 6.09
CA ALA A 81 8.74 -0.23 7.06
C ALA A 81 7.47 0.57 6.70
N LEU A 82 6.29 -0.01 6.92
CA LEU A 82 5.04 0.75 6.79
C LEU A 82 5.05 1.97 7.71
N GLN A 83 5.63 1.85 8.90
CA GLN A 83 5.76 2.94 9.86
C GLN A 83 6.46 4.17 9.24
N ASP A 84 7.54 3.98 8.48
CA ASP A 84 8.25 5.08 7.81
C ASP A 84 7.34 5.80 6.80
N VAL A 85 6.50 5.05 6.09
CA VAL A 85 5.52 5.61 5.14
C VAL A 85 4.43 6.39 5.89
N MET A 86 3.94 5.86 7.00
CA MET A 86 2.92 6.52 7.82
C MET A 86 3.44 7.82 8.45
N GLU A 87 4.68 7.83 8.93
CA GLU A 87 5.35 9.03 9.45
C GLU A 87 5.52 10.10 8.37
N GLU A 88 5.91 9.70 7.15
CA GLU A 88 6.00 10.63 6.04
C GLU A 88 4.62 11.18 5.64
N LEU A 89 3.57 10.36 5.66
CA LEU A 89 2.19 10.82 5.44
C LEU A 89 1.75 11.81 6.52
N GLU A 90 1.99 11.50 7.80
CA GLU A 90 1.70 12.41 8.92
C GLU A 90 2.45 13.75 8.77
N ARG A 91 3.74 13.69 8.42
CA ARG A 91 4.55 14.90 8.17
C ARG A 91 3.95 15.76 7.06
N ARG A 92 3.51 15.15 5.95
CA ARG A 92 2.92 15.86 4.80
C ARG A 92 1.56 16.47 5.14
N THR A 93 0.72 15.76 5.89
CA THR A 93 -0.63 16.22 6.22
C THR A 93 -0.62 17.28 7.32
N ASN A 94 0.29 17.18 8.30
CA ASN A 94 0.50 18.21 9.32
C ASN A 94 1.07 19.52 8.75
N GLN A 95 1.76 19.46 7.61
CA GLN A 95 2.23 20.65 6.89
C GLN A 95 1.16 21.30 6.00
N SER A 96 0.05 20.60 5.71
CA SER A 96 -0.96 21.12 4.80
C SER A 96 -1.92 22.13 5.47
N GLY A 97 -1.75 23.40 5.12
CA GLY A 97 -2.84 24.37 4.97
C GLY A 97 -2.90 25.55 5.95
N LEU A 98 -2.50 25.38 7.22
CA LEU A 98 -2.60 26.45 8.23
C LEU A 98 -1.24 27.09 8.55
N VAL A 99 -0.16 26.31 8.56
CA VAL A 99 1.19 26.80 8.89
C VAL A 99 1.78 27.64 7.75
N GLU A 100 1.55 27.25 6.49
CA GLU A 100 1.96 28.06 5.31
C GLU A 100 1.14 29.36 5.13
N LYS A 101 -0.08 29.42 5.66
CA LYS A 101 -0.89 30.66 5.67
C LYS A 101 -0.50 31.59 6.82
N ALA A 102 -0.08 31.04 7.96
CA ALA A 102 0.39 31.80 9.12
C ALA A 102 1.81 32.36 8.94
N SER A 103 2.69 31.65 8.23
CA SER A 103 4.06 32.13 7.93
C SER A 103 4.12 33.23 6.85
N ARG A 104 2.99 33.58 6.21
CA ARG A 104 2.89 34.67 5.21
C ARG A 104 2.43 36.02 5.79
N LYS A 105 2.46 36.24 7.10
CA LYS A 105 2.22 37.56 7.71
C LYS A 105 3.20 37.88 8.85
N SER A 106 4.40 38.30 8.51
CA SER A 106 4.85 39.71 8.57
C SER A 106 6.16 39.88 7.81
#